data_AF-A0A7S1RGH3-F1
#
_entry.id   AF-A0A7S1RGH3-F1
#
_cell.length_a   1.000
_cell.length_b   1.000
_cell.length_c   1.000
_cell.angle_alpha   90.00
_cell.angle_beta   90.00
_cell.angle_gamma   90.00
#
_symmetry.space_group_name_H-M   'P 1'
#
loop_
_entity.id
_entity.type
_entity.pdbx_description
1 polymer ?
#
loop_
_entity_poly.entity_id
_entity_poly.type
_entity_poly.pdbx_seq_one_letter_code
_entity_poly.pdbx_strand_id
1 'polypeptide(L)'
;AEESGDEVVDLGPGKEPAAIEVAVRHLTEDVEVKVRVPARATFRDVKEALCAQVGRPEIMKSRLMTRDGEDGAYSAFEDFERVGDVRQVLCKASLRARAKKPEEEKKRSAPERAHEREASPWAGNL
;
A
#
# COMPACT_ATOMS: atom_id res chain seq x y z
N ALA A 1 -40.23 -12.85 -2.07
CA ALA A 1 -39.14 -13.79 -2.31
C ALA A 1 -38.28 -13.15 -3.40
N GLU A 2 -37.38 -12.20 -3.09
CA GLU A 2 -36.27 -12.35 -2.12
C GLU A 2 -35.62 -13.72 -2.36
N GLU A 3 -34.36 -13.80 -2.80
CA GLU A 3 -33.23 -13.29 -2.05
C GLU A 3 -32.12 -12.76 -2.99
N SER A 4 -31.75 -11.49 -2.78
CA SER A 4 -30.47 -10.95 -3.22
C SER A 4 -29.37 -11.71 -2.50
N GLY A 5 -28.66 -12.58 -3.22
CA GLY A 5 -27.42 -13.19 -2.74
C GLY A 5 -26.31 -12.15 -2.72
N ASP A 6 -26.29 -11.34 -1.66
CA ASP A 6 -25.07 -10.68 -1.18
C ASP A 6 -24.09 -11.80 -0.79
N GLU A 7 -23.23 -12.19 -1.74
CA GLU A 7 -22.11 -13.08 -1.47
C GLU A 7 -21.13 -12.34 -0.55
N VAL A 8 -21.40 -12.44 0.75
CA VAL A 8 -20.47 -12.09 1.81
C VAL A 8 -19.28 -13.04 1.71
N VAL A 9 -18.26 -12.62 0.96
CA VAL A 9 -16.98 -13.33 0.89
C VAL A 9 -16.32 -13.28 2.27
N ASP A 10 -16.50 -14.36 3.01
CA ASP A 10 -15.82 -14.68 4.26
C ASP A 10 -14.30 -14.75 4.00
N LEU A 11 -13.59 -13.67 4.29
CA LEU A 11 -12.12 -13.62 4.24
C LEU A 11 -11.57 -14.18 5.56
N GLY A 12 -11.54 -15.51 5.66
CA GLY A 12 -10.83 -16.21 6.73
C GLY A 12 -9.36 -15.75 6.86
N PRO A 13 -8.78 -15.73 8.08
CA PRO A 13 -7.41 -15.27 8.29
C PRO A 13 -6.42 -16.38 7.87
N GLY A 14 -5.67 -16.22 6.77
CA GLY A 14 -4.64 -17.23 6.49
C GLY A 14 -3.88 -17.21 5.17
N LYS A 15 -4.16 -16.29 4.25
CA LYS A 15 -3.28 -16.09 3.09
C LYS A 15 -3.44 -14.67 2.58
N GLU A 16 -2.93 -13.71 3.35
CA GLU A 16 -2.81 -12.32 2.89
C GLU A 16 -2.04 -12.38 1.56
N PRO A 17 -2.66 -12.04 0.41
CA PRO A 17 -1.91 -11.92 -0.82
C PRO A 17 -0.83 -10.88 -0.55
N ALA A 18 0.44 -11.25 -0.75
CA ALA A 18 1.58 -10.41 -0.42
C ALA A 18 1.31 -8.97 -0.87
N ALA A 19 1.09 -8.06 0.07
CA ALA A 19 0.86 -6.67 -0.25
C ALA A 19 2.15 -6.10 -0.81
N ILE A 20 2.09 -5.46 -1.97
CA ILE A 20 3.19 -4.75 -2.56
C ILE A 20 3.04 -3.26 -2.31
N GLU A 21 4.16 -2.60 -2.14
CA GLU A 21 4.24 -1.15 -2.00
C GLU A 21 4.59 -0.56 -3.37
N VAL A 22 3.74 0.34 -3.86
CA VAL A 22 3.90 1.01 -5.15
C VAL A 22 4.12 2.50 -4.88
N ALA A 23 5.27 3.00 -5.31
CA ALA A 23 5.59 4.41 -5.30
C ALA A 23 4.98 5.09 -6.53
N VAL A 24 3.99 5.96 -6.31
CA VAL A 24 3.41 6.80 -7.35
C VAL A 24 4.05 8.17 -7.28
N ARG A 25 4.75 8.55 -8.35
CA ARG A 25 5.42 9.86 -8.46
C ARG A 25 4.70 10.75 -9.47
N HIS A 26 4.66 12.03 -9.22
CA HIS A 26 4.10 12.98 -10.17
C HIS A 26 5.09 13.24 -11.33
N LEU A 27 4.58 13.42 -12.56
CA LEU A 27 5.41 13.60 -13.76
C LEU A 27 6.26 14.88 -13.72
N THR A 28 5.70 15.99 -13.23
CA THR A 28 6.33 17.33 -13.17
C THR A 28 6.71 17.78 -11.75
N GLU A 29 5.81 17.61 -10.78
CA GLU A 29 6.06 17.85 -9.35
C GLU A 29 6.99 16.75 -8.77
N ASP A 30 7.92 17.14 -7.89
CA ASP A 30 8.76 16.21 -7.14
C ASP A 30 8.01 15.65 -5.91
N VAL A 31 6.84 15.07 -6.17
CA VAL A 31 5.96 14.51 -5.13
C VAL A 31 5.77 13.02 -5.39
N GLU A 32 6.03 12.22 -4.37
CA GLU A 32 5.85 10.76 -4.37
C GLU A 32 4.90 10.35 -3.24
N VAL A 33 3.96 9.46 -3.55
CA VAL A 33 3.04 8.84 -2.59
C VAL A 33 3.17 7.34 -2.70
N LYS A 34 3.40 6.68 -1.57
CA LYS A 34 3.51 5.22 -1.48
C LYS A 34 2.15 4.64 -1.09
N VAL A 35 1.69 3.70 -1.90
CA VAL A 35 0.40 3.03 -1.75
C VAL A 35 0.64 1.54 -1.61
N ARG A 36 -0.02 0.91 -0.63
CA ARG A 36 0.03 -0.55 -0.44
C ARG A 36 -1.20 -1.20 -1.04
N VAL A 37 -0.98 -2.13 -1.96
CA VAL A 37 -2.03 -2.91 -2.63
C VAL A 37 -1.66 -4.38 -2.66
N PRO A 38 -2.62 -5.31 -2.76
CA PRO A 38 -2.30 -6.73 -2.92
C PRO A 38 -1.52 -7.01 -4.20
N ALA A 39 -0.59 -7.97 -4.23
CA ALA A 39 0.20 -8.30 -5.44
C ALA A 39 -0.65 -8.67 -6.67
N ARG A 40 -1.87 -9.18 -6.45
CA ARG A 40 -2.83 -9.53 -7.51
C ARG A 40 -3.74 -8.36 -7.91
N ALA A 41 -3.54 -7.19 -7.30
CA ALA A 41 -4.29 -5.98 -7.58
C ALA A 41 -4.07 -5.50 -9.02
N THR A 42 -5.07 -4.77 -9.50
CA THR A 42 -4.99 -4.08 -10.78
C THR A 42 -4.54 -2.63 -10.59
N PHE A 43 -4.14 -1.96 -11.66
CA PHE A 43 -3.87 -0.53 -11.59
C PHE A 43 -5.12 0.28 -11.23
N ARG A 44 -6.33 -0.26 -11.45
CA ARG A 44 -7.57 0.30 -10.92
C ARG A 44 -7.57 0.36 -9.39
N ASP A 45 -7.25 -0.76 -8.72
CA ASP A 45 -7.13 -0.79 -7.25
C ASP A 45 -6.09 0.20 -6.74
N VAL A 46 -4.94 0.33 -7.43
CA VAL A 46 -3.92 1.33 -7.09
C VAL A 46 -4.48 2.74 -7.17
N LYS A 47 -5.24 3.06 -8.22
CA LYS A 47 -5.91 4.37 -8.36
C LYS A 47 -6.95 4.58 -7.27
N GLU A 48 -7.72 3.57 -6.88
CA GLU A 48 -8.70 3.65 -5.79
C GLU A 48 -8.01 3.93 -4.46
N ALA A 49 -6.98 3.16 -4.12
CA ALA A 49 -6.21 3.35 -2.91
C ALA A 49 -5.50 4.72 -2.87
N LEU A 50 -4.93 5.16 -3.99
CA LEU A 50 -4.31 6.47 -4.12
C LEU A 50 -5.34 7.60 -4.00
N CYS A 51 -6.52 7.45 -4.62
CA CYS A 51 -7.62 8.40 -4.51
C CYS A 51 -8.14 8.49 -3.06
N ALA A 52 -8.24 7.36 -2.35
CA ALA A 52 -8.62 7.32 -0.94
C ALA A 52 -7.57 8.00 -0.04
N GLN A 53 -6.28 7.79 -0.32
CA GLN A 53 -5.17 8.34 0.47
C GLN A 53 -4.99 9.86 0.24
N VAL A 54 -5.02 10.31 -1.01
CA VAL A 54 -4.86 11.73 -1.37
C VAL A 54 -6.17 12.51 -1.20
N GLY A 55 -7.31 11.82 -1.31
CA GLY A 55 -8.65 12.39 -1.25
C GLY A 55 -9.08 13.13 -2.52
N ARG A 56 -8.53 12.76 -3.69
CA ARG A 56 -8.81 13.43 -4.97
C ARG A 56 -9.31 12.47 -6.06
N PRO A 57 -10.57 12.63 -6.51
CA PRO A 57 -11.13 11.80 -7.59
C PRO A 57 -10.56 12.13 -8.97
N GLU A 58 -9.79 13.20 -9.12
CA GLU A 58 -9.11 13.54 -10.38
C GLU A 58 -8.05 12.49 -10.77
N ILE A 59 -7.50 11.79 -9.78
CA ILE A 59 -6.52 10.71 -9.95
C ILE A 59 -7.14 9.52 -10.70
N MET A 60 -8.42 9.24 -10.46
CA MET A 60 -9.18 8.16 -11.10
C MET A 60 -9.27 8.33 -12.62
N LYS A 61 -9.37 9.60 -13.08
CA LYS A 61 -9.41 9.98 -14.50
C LYS A 61 -8.02 10.01 -15.15
N SER A 62 -6.96 9.96 -14.35
CA SER A 62 -5.59 10.00 -14.83
C SER A 62 -5.07 8.62 -15.16
N ARG A 63 -4.13 8.57 -16.12
CA ARG A 63 -3.40 7.36 -16.46
C ARG A 63 -2.15 7.24 -15.61
N LEU A 64 -1.88 6.03 -15.13
CA LEU A 64 -0.60 5.66 -14.55
C LEU A 64 0.34 5.28 -15.69
N MET A 65 1.60 5.65 -15.57
CA MET A 65 2.62 5.41 -16.59
C MET A 65 3.85 4.82 -15.93
N THR A 66 4.63 4.03 -16.66
CA THR A 66 6.00 3.71 -16.28
C THR A 66 6.95 4.41 -17.24
N ARG A 67 8.18 4.63 -16.81
CA ARG A 67 9.27 5.01 -17.69
C ARG A 67 9.96 3.72 -18.12
N ASP A 68 9.83 3.37 -19.39
CA ASP A 68 10.37 2.15 -19.96
C ASP A 68 11.70 2.46 -20.69
N GLY A 69 12.72 1.66 -20.39
CA GLY A 69 14.00 1.63 -21.12
C GLY A 69 14.94 2.83 -20.94
N GLU A 70 16.16 2.63 -21.44
CA GLU A 70 17.24 3.64 -21.49
C GLU A 70 16.88 4.85 -22.38
N ASP A 71 15.96 4.64 -23.34
CA ASP A 71 15.39 5.66 -24.24
C ASP A 71 14.48 6.66 -23.50
N GLY A 72 14.00 6.29 -22.30
CA GLY A 72 13.16 7.15 -21.48
C GLY A 72 11.73 7.32 -21.99
N ALA A 73 11.23 6.36 -22.76
CA ALA A 73 9.84 6.33 -23.22
C ALA A 73 8.87 6.15 -22.04
N TYR A 74 7.65 6.68 -22.16
CA TYR A 74 6.60 6.50 -21.16
C TYR A 74 5.52 5.57 -21.70
N SER A 75 5.28 4.47 -20.97
CA SER A 75 4.22 3.50 -21.29
C SER A 75 3.09 3.65 -20.29
N ALA A 76 1.88 3.90 -20.75
CA ALA A 76 0.71 4.04 -19.90
C ALA A 76 0.09 2.67 -19.60
N PHE A 77 -0.19 2.41 -18.32
CA PHE A 77 -0.88 1.20 -17.88
C PHE A 77 -2.40 1.32 -18.06
N GLU A 78 -3.04 0.21 -18.38
CA GLU A 78 -4.50 0.09 -18.42
C GLU A 78 -5.05 -0.27 -17.03
N ASP A 79 -6.31 0.06 -16.77
CA ASP A 79 -6.91 -0.15 -15.45
C ASP A 79 -7.14 -1.63 -15.11
N PHE A 80 -7.34 -2.49 -16.11
CA PHE A 80 -7.46 -3.94 -15.96
C PHE A 80 -6.12 -4.66 -15.87
N GLU A 81 -5.03 -3.96 -16.15
CA GLU A 81 -3.70 -4.55 -16.10
C GLU A 81 -3.28 -4.78 -14.65
N ARG A 82 -2.57 -5.89 -14.43
CA ARG A 82 -2.11 -6.26 -13.09
C ARG A 82 -0.84 -5.50 -12.76
N VAL A 83 -0.75 -5.06 -11.50
CA VAL A 83 0.42 -4.34 -11.02
C VAL A 83 1.68 -5.24 -11.05
N GLY A 84 1.52 -6.53 -10.78
CA GLY A 84 2.59 -7.53 -10.86
C GLY A 84 3.82 -7.14 -10.04
N ASP A 85 4.93 -6.88 -10.74
CA ASP A 85 6.23 -6.50 -10.18
C ASP A 85 6.52 -4.99 -10.24
N VAL A 86 5.55 -4.18 -10.69
CA VAL A 86 5.71 -2.74 -10.85
C VAL A 86 5.73 -2.07 -9.47
N ARG A 87 6.89 -1.53 -9.09
CA ARG A 87 7.09 -0.85 -7.80
C ARG A 87 7.05 0.67 -7.92
N GLN A 88 7.20 1.22 -9.11
CA GLN A 88 7.21 2.65 -9.35
C GLN A 88 6.36 3.00 -10.56
N VAL A 89 5.48 3.97 -10.41
CA VAL A 89 4.63 4.50 -11.48
C VAL A 89 4.61 6.02 -11.45
N LEU A 90 4.28 6.61 -12.57
CA LEU A 90 4.17 8.04 -12.80
C LEU A 90 2.71 8.41 -13.04
N CYS A 91 2.30 9.53 -12.47
CA CYS A 91 0.95 10.06 -12.63
C CYS A 91 1.01 11.54 -13.05
N LYS A 92 0.08 11.95 -13.91
CA LYS A 92 -0.07 13.35 -14.33
C LYS A 92 -0.95 14.18 -13.38
N ALA A 93 -1.76 13.53 -12.55
CA ALA A 93 -2.59 14.24 -11.57
C ALA A 93 -1.77 14.61 -10.33
N SER A 94 -2.04 15.80 -9.78
CA SER A 94 -1.40 16.28 -8.55
C SER A 94 -1.60 15.31 -7.39
N LEU A 95 -0.46 14.85 -6.86
CA LEU A 95 -0.39 13.92 -5.73
C LEU A 95 -0.30 14.63 -4.38
N ARG A 96 -0.42 15.97 -4.34
CA ARG A 96 -0.48 16.73 -3.09
C ARG A 96 -1.65 16.23 -2.24
N ALA A 97 -1.31 15.41 -1.24
CA ALA A 97 -2.24 14.97 -0.22
C ALA A 97 -2.89 16.20 0.41
N ARG A 98 -4.22 16.15 0.55
CA ARG A 98 -4.94 17.11 1.37
C ARG A 98 -4.64 16.79 2.84
N ALA A 99 -3.48 17.25 3.32
CA ALA A 99 -2.92 17.09 4.67
C ALA A 99 -3.85 16.36 5.67
N LYS A 100 -3.92 15.02 5.57
CA LYS A 100 -4.42 14.18 6.65
C LYS A 100 -3.20 13.49 7.23
N LYS A 101 -3.05 13.63 8.55
CA LYS A 101 -1.88 13.20 9.32
C LYS A 101 -1.49 11.74 8.97
N PRO A 102 -0.19 11.44 8.83
CA PRO A 102 0.28 10.10 8.54
C PRO A 102 0.03 9.20 9.77
N GLU A 103 -0.95 8.32 9.68
CA GLU A 103 -1.20 7.24 10.64
C GLU A 103 -0.74 5.93 9.99
N GLU A 104 0.56 5.82 9.68
CA GLU A 104 1.19 4.52 9.40
C GLU A 104 2.49 4.39 10.22
N GLU A 105 2.37 4.63 11.52
CA GLU A 105 3.30 4.15 12.54
C GLU A 105 2.51 3.25 13.50
N LYS A 106 2.25 2.00 13.10
CA LYS A 106 1.92 0.93 14.05
C LYS A 106 1.99 -0.42 13.35
N LYS A 107 2.64 -1.39 14.00
CA LYS A 107 2.85 -2.80 13.60
C LYS A 107 4.22 -3.17 13.00
N ARG A 108 5.29 -2.47 13.40
CA ARG A 108 6.63 -3.05 13.65
C ARG A 108 7.22 -2.22 14.79
N SER A 109 6.87 -2.45 16.04
CA SER A 109 7.45 -3.53 16.84
C SER A 109 6.48 -3.92 17.95
N ALA A 110 6.03 -5.16 17.95
CA ALA A 110 5.50 -5.79 19.15
C ALA A 110 6.67 -6.05 20.12
N PRO A 111 6.47 -5.87 21.43
CA PRO A 111 7.48 -6.18 22.44
C PRO A 111 7.50 -7.69 22.68
N GLU A 112 8.41 -8.43 22.03
CA GLU A 112 8.55 -9.87 22.27
C GLU A 112 9.93 -10.25 22.80
N ARG A 113 10.03 -10.15 24.12
CA ARG A 113 10.67 -11.10 25.05
C ARG A 113 10.40 -10.57 26.45
N ALA A 114 9.34 -10.99 27.15
CA ALA A 114 9.14 -12.31 27.73
C ALA A 114 10.40 -12.85 28.43
N HIS A 115 10.29 -12.92 29.76
CA HIS A 115 10.90 -13.92 30.64
C HIS A 115 12.44 -13.94 30.74
N GLU A 116 12.95 -13.45 31.88
CA GLU A 116 13.68 -14.33 32.79
C GLU A 116 13.48 -13.79 34.20
N ARG A 117 12.89 -14.63 35.05
CA ARG A 117 12.63 -14.36 36.45
C ARG A 117 13.83 -14.82 37.25
N GLU A 118 15.02 -14.25 37.09
CA GLU A 118 16.18 -14.73 37.87
C GLU A 118 17.09 -13.58 38.32
N ALA A 119 16.83 -13.08 39.53
CA ALA A 119 17.84 -12.51 40.41
C ALA A 119 17.42 -12.80 41.85
N SER A 120 17.77 -14.00 42.30
CA SER A 120 17.55 -14.54 43.64
C SER A 120 18.07 -13.59 44.74
N PRO A 121 17.29 -13.30 45.80
CA PRO A 121 17.77 -12.62 46.99
C PRO A 121 18.37 -13.62 47.99
N TRP A 122 19.48 -14.28 47.63
CA TRP A 122 20.29 -14.98 48.62
C TRP A 122 21.79 -14.66 48.43
N ALA A 123 22.16 -13.44 48.82
CA ALA A 123 23.53 -13.20 49.22
C ALA A 123 23.75 -13.90 50.57
N GLY A 124 24.33 -15.10 50.49
CA GLY A 124 25.34 -15.64 51.40
C GLY A 124 25.09 -15.59 52.91
N ASN A 125 24.74 -16.75 53.46
CA ASN A 125 25.17 -17.15 54.80
C ASN A 125 26.51 -17.90 54.64
N LEU A 126 27.61 -17.35 55.16
CA LEU A 126 28.65 -18.07 55.90
C LEU A 126 29.59 -17.10 56.61
#